data_AF-A0A350C4B1-F1
#
_entry.id   AF-A0A350C4B1-F1
#
_cell.length_a   1.000
_cell.length_b   1.000
_cell.length_c   1.000
_cell.angle_alpha   90.00
_cell.angle_beta   90.00
_cell.angle_gamma   90.00
#
_symmetry.space_group_name_H-M   'P 1'
#
loop_
_entity.id
_entity.type
_entity.pdbx_description
1 polymer ?
#
loop_
_entity_poly.entity_id
_entity_poly.type
_entity_poly.pdbx_seq_one_letter_code
_entity_poly.pdbx_strand_id
1 'polypeptide(L)'
;MKIAIINGPNLNLVGIREPEIYGDVSFDEYIPQLRLQYPDHFISYFQSNHEGAIIDELQRIGYDYDAIILNAGGLTHTSIVIGDCVKAISAPVVEVHISNVNAREEFRHQSYIA
;
A
#
# COMPACT_ATOMS: atom_id res chain seq x y z
N MET A 1 -7.48 17.13 -1.41
CA MET A 1 -6.78 16.36 -0.35
C MET A 1 -5.45 15.86 -0.88
N LYS A 2 -4.45 15.66 -0.02
CA LYS A 2 -3.21 14.94 -0.28
C LYS A 2 -3.39 13.50 0.17
N ILE A 3 -3.40 12.57 -0.79
CA ILE A 3 -3.57 11.14 -0.57
C ILE A 3 -2.30 10.46 -1.03
N ALA A 4 -1.74 9.58 -0.20
CA ALA A 4 -0.60 8.78 -0.57
C ALA A 4 -1.00 7.33 -0.79
N ILE A 5 -0.49 6.71 -1.84
CA ILE A 5 -0.58 5.28 -2.08
C ILE A 5 0.82 4.69 -1.85
N ILE A 6 0.93 3.79 -0.89
CA ILE A 6 2.17 3.11 -0.53
C ILE A 6 2.00 1.60 -0.78
N ASN A 7 2.86 1.07 -1.63
CA ASN A 7 2.89 -0.35 -1.99
C ASN A 7 4.16 -1.02 -1.46
N GLY A 8 3.98 -2.13 -0.75
CA GLY A 8 5.03 -2.96 -0.21
C GLY A 8 5.60 -3.98 -1.20
N PRO A 9 6.25 -5.04 -0.70
CA PRO A 9 7.02 -5.93 -1.53
C PRO A 9 6.21 -6.71 -2.57
N ASN A 10 6.83 -6.91 -3.73
CA ASN A 10 6.34 -7.64 -4.90
C ASN A 10 5.16 -6.99 -5.65
N LEU A 11 4.60 -5.88 -5.17
CA LEU A 11 3.49 -5.20 -5.88
C LEU A 11 3.95 -4.50 -7.15
N ASN A 12 5.25 -4.28 -7.32
CA ASN A 12 5.84 -3.86 -8.60
C ASN A 12 5.74 -4.93 -9.70
N LEU A 13 5.33 -6.16 -9.38
CA LEU A 13 5.17 -7.26 -10.34
C LEU A 13 3.72 -7.45 -10.81
N VAL A 14 2.78 -6.63 -10.33
CA VAL A 14 1.38 -6.61 -10.82
C VAL A 14 1.36 -6.27 -12.32
N GLY A 15 0.54 -6.98 -13.10
CA GLY A 15 0.53 -6.90 -14.56
C GLY A 15 1.51 -7.86 -15.27
N ILE A 16 2.46 -8.45 -14.54
CA ILE A 16 3.42 -9.43 -15.09
C ILE A 16 3.14 -10.84 -14.55
N ARG A 17 2.80 -10.94 -13.26
CA ARG A 17 2.62 -12.22 -12.57
C ARG A 17 1.15 -12.50 -12.27
N GLU A 18 0.69 -13.71 -12.61
CA GLU A 18 -0.65 -14.23 -12.29
C GLU A 18 -1.77 -13.19 -12.58
N PRO A 19 -1.86 -12.65 -13.82
CA PRO A 19 -2.77 -11.55 -14.15
C PRO A 19 -4.25 -11.89 -13.89
N GLU A 20 -4.62 -13.16 -14.00
CA GLU A 20 -5.94 -13.70 -13.65
C GLU A 20 -6.36 -13.39 -12.20
N ILE A 21 -5.38 -13.21 -11.30
CA ILE A 21 -5.57 -13.02 -9.85
C ILE A 21 -5.36 -11.55 -9.46
N TYR A 22 -4.39 -10.87 -10.07
CA TYR A 22 -3.95 -9.53 -9.63
C TYR A 22 -4.30 -8.39 -10.61
N GLY A 23 -4.85 -8.71 -11.78
CA GLY A 23 -5.07 -7.78 -12.87
C GLY A 23 -3.86 -7.68 -13.81
N ASP A 24 -4.13 -7.21 -15.03
CA ASP A 24 -3.19 -7.05 -16.13
C ASP A 24 -2.60 -5.63 -16.24
N VAL A 25 -3.14 -4.67 -15.49
CA VAL A 25 -2.68 -3.26 -15.50
C VAL A 25 -1.64 -3.03 -14.41
N SER A 26 -0.46 -2.54 -14.81
CA SER A 26 0.59 -2.16 -13.86
C SER A 26 0.24 -0.87 -13.10
N PHE A 27 0.85 -0.66 -11.92
CA PHE A 27 0.65 0.60 -11.19
C PHE A 27 1.18 1.83 -11.95
N ASP A 28 2.25 1.66 -12.75
CA ASP A 28 2.80 2.75 -13.57
C ASP A 28 1.80 3.21 -14.64
N GLU A 29 0.97 2.30 -15.16
CA GLU A 29 -0.11 2.60 -16.09
C GLU A 29 -1.38 3.12 -15.39
N TYR A 30 -1.70 2.58 -14.22
CA TYR A 30 -2.94 2.89 -13.51
C TYR A 30 -2.90 4.25 -12.78
N ILE A 31 -1.78 4.60 -12.15
CA ILE A 31 -1.68 5.82 -11.33
C ILE A 31 -1.95 7.11 -12.14
N PRO A 32 -1.46 7.28 -13.38
CA PRO A 32 -1.84 8.42 -14.23
C PRO A 32 -3.35 8.49 -14.49
N GLN A 33 -4.00 7.36 -14.76
CA GLN A 33 -5.45 7.29 -14.99
C GLN A 33 -6.23 7.69 -13.73
N LEU A 34 -5.79 7.19 -12.57
CA LEU A 34 -6.38 7.54 -11.28
C LEU A 34 -6.28 9.04 -10.99
N ARG A 35 -5.12 9.65 -11.27
CA ARG A 35 -4.93 11.11 -11.14
C ARG A 35 -5.84 11.90 -12.08
N LEU A 36 -6.08 11.41 -13.29
CA LEU A 36 -7.01 12.04 -14.24
C LEU A 36 -8.47 11.92 -13.76
N GLN A 37 -8.83 10.82 -13.11
CA GLN A 37 -10.18 10.61 -12.58
C GLN A 37 -10.48 11.47 -11.35
N TYR A 38 -9.46 11.82 -10.56
CA TYR A 38 -9.59 12.62 -9.35
C TYR A 38 -8.70 13.88 -9.38
N PRO A 39 -8.94 14.83 -10.31
CA PRO A 39 -8.04 15.96 -10.56
C PRO A 39 -7.98 16.96 -9.40
N ASP A 40 -9.01 17.02 -8.55
CA ASP A 40 -9.07 17.89 -7.37
C ASP A 40 -8.28 17.34 -6.16
N HIS A 41 -7.63 16.18 -6.33
CA HIS A 41 -6.84 15.52 -5.29
C HIS A 41 -5.40 15.34 -5.73
N PHE A 42 -4.47 15.59 -4.81
CA PHE A 42 -3.07 15.29 -5.02
C PHE A 42 -2.82 13.84 -4.60
N ILE A 43 -2.47 12.99 -5.57
CA ILE A 43 -2.20 11.56 -5.34
C ILE A 43 -0.69 11.31 -5.52
N SER A 44 0.01 11.03 -4.42
CA SER A 44 1.40 10.53 -4.46
C SER A 44 1.42 9.00 -4.51
N TYR A 45 2.50 8.45 -5.07
CA TYR A 45 2.69 7.01 -5.18
C TYR A 45 4.12 6.66 -4.80
N PHE A 46 4.27 5.65 -3.96
CA PHE A 46 5.55 5.08 -3.55
C PHE A 46 5.46 3.56 -3.49
N GLN A 47 6.51 2.88 -3.95
CA GLN A 47 6.62 1.43 -3.86
C GLN A 47 8.03 1.05 -3.40
N SER A 48 8.13 0.06 -2.51
CA SER A 48 9.42 -0.54 -2.17
C SER A 48 9.30 -1.99 -1.73
N ASN A 49 10.35 -2.76 -2.03
CA ASN A 49 10.54 -4.11 -1.51
C ASN A 49 11.24 -4.13 -0.13
N HIS A 50 11.65 -2.96 0.38
CA HIS A 50 12.37 -2.84 1.64
C HIS A 50 11.46 -2.30 2.73
N GLU A 51 11.30 -3.05 3.82
CA GLU A 51 10.49 -2.67 4.99
C GLU A 51 10.91 -1.29 5.54
N GLY A 52 12.20 -1.05 5.73
CA GLY A 52 12.72 0.24 6.20
C GLY A 52 12.32 1.41 5.31
N ALA A 53 12.36 1.24 3.98
CA ALA A 53 11.99 2.31 3.05
C ALA A 53 10.48 2.65 3.11
N ILE A 54 9.63 1.67 3.42
CA ILE A 54 8.20 1.89 3.65
C ILE A 54 7.99 2.68 4.95
N ILE A 55 8.73 2.33 6.01
CA ILE A 55 8.70 3.05 7.29
C ILE A 55 9.18 4.49 7.10
N ASP A 56 10.29 4.70 6.39
CA ASP A 56 10.83 6.02 6.10
C ASP A 56 9.81 6.89 5.36
N GLU A 57 9.13 6.32 4.36
CA GLU A 57 8.09 7.04 3.62
C GLU A 57 6.88 7.37 4.50
N LEU A 58 6.39 6.41 5.30
CA LEU A 58 5.30 6.63 6.26
C LEU A 58 5.64 7.76 7.23
N GLN A 59 6.84 7.78 7.81
CA GLN A 59 7.28 8.84 8.72
C GLN A 59 7.42 10.18 8.03
N ARG A 60 7.89 10.20 6.77
CA ARG A 60 8.05 11.41 5.98
C ARG A 60 6.73 12.11 5.69
N ILE A 61 5.65 11.35 5.44
CA ILE A 61 4.36 11.91 5.00
C ILE A 61 3.27 11.90 6.07
N GLY A 62 3.44 11.10 7.12
CA GLY A 62 2.39 10.74 8.08
C GLY A 62 1.84 11.89 8.93
N TYR A 63 2.39 13.08 8.81
CA TYR A 63 1.93 14.30 9.50
C TYR A 63 1.40 15.38 8.55
N ASP A 64 1.64 15.25 7.24
CA ASP A 64 1.35 16.27 6.24
C ASP A 64 0.25 15.88 5.23
N TYR A 65 -0.13 14.60 5.20
CA TYR A 65 -1.09 14.03 4.27
C TYR A 65 -2.44 13.79 4.93
N ASP A 66 -3.51 13.95 4.16
CA ASP A 66 -4.89 13.78 4.64
C ASP A 66 -5.27 12.30 4.80
N ALA A 67 -4.64 11.41 4.02
CA ALA A 67 -4.85 9.96 4.11
C ALA A 67 -3.70 9.17 3.46
N ILE A 68 -3.50 7.93 3.92
CA ILE A 68 -2.56 6.97 3.34
C ILE A 68 -3.31 5.67 3.02
N ILE A 69 -3.18 5.20 1.79
CA ILE A 69 -3.63 3.89 1.33
C ILE A 69 -2.40 2.99 1.31
N LEU A 70 -2.37 1.98 2.17
CA LEU A 70 -1.23 1.08 2.34
C LEU A 70 -1.60 -0.33 1.89
N ASN A 71 -0.90 -0.85 0.88
CA ASN A 71 -0.86 -2.28 0.62
C ASN A 71 0.54 -2.77 0.99
N ALA A 72 0.69 -3.33 2.19
CA ALA A 72 2.00 -3.79 2.67
C ALA A 72 2.45 -5.12 2.01
N GLY A 73 1.65 -5.69 1.10
CA GLY A 73 1.91 -7.00 0.52
C GLY A 73 2.07 -8.07 1.60
N GLY A 74 3.08 -8.92 1.46
CA GLY A 74 3.37 -9.97 2.46
C GLY A 74 3.76 -9.43 3.84
N LEU A 75 4.21 -8.18 3.95
CA LEU A 75 4.66 -7.60 5.23
C LEU A 75 3.51 -7.38 6.21
N THR A 76 2.26 -7.32 5.75
CA THR A 76 1.14 -7.20 6.69
C THR A 76 1.09 -8.36 7.69
N HIS A 77 1.54 -9.54 7.28
CA HIS A 77 1.51 -10.75 8.10
C HIS A 77 2.76 -10.92 8.97
N THR A 78 3.78 -10.06 8.85
CA THR A 78 5.07 -10.25 9.52
C THR A 78 5.62 -8.99 10.19
N SER A 79 5.24 -7.80 9.73
CA SER A 79 5.86 -6.55 10.13
C SER A 79 5.13 -5.88 11.29
N ILE A 80 5.57 -6.19 12.50
CA ILE A 80 5.16 -5.45 13.70
C ILE A 80 5.63 -3.98 13.60
N VAL A 81 6.83 -3.76 13.04
CA VAL A 81 7.45 -2.43 12.96
C VAL A 81 6.72 -1.46 12.02
N ILE A 82 6.11 -1.95 10.94
CA ILE A 82 5.21 -1.12 10.12
C ILE A 82 3.93 -0.80 10.90
N GLY A 83 3.34 -1.77 11.61
CA GLY A 83 2.17 -1.54 12.45
C GLY A 83 2.41 -0.49 13.55
N ASP A 84 3.58 -0.52 14.19
CA ASP A 84 3.97 0.49 15.17
C ASP A 84 4.18 1.88 14.54
N CYS A 85 4.77 1.94 13.35
CA CYS A 85 4.90 3.20 12.60
C CYS A 85 3.53 3.79 12.25
N VAL A 86 2.59 2.97 11.77
CA VAL A 86 1.21 3.37 11.45
C VAL A 86 0.49 3.93 12.68
N LYS A 87 0.68 3.35 13.87
CA LYS A 87 0.10 3.86 15.13
C LYS A 87 0.73 5.17 15.60
N ALA A 88 1.95 5.48 15.17
CA ALA A 88 2.69 6.65 15.62
C ALA A 88 2.40 7.92 14.80
N ILE A 89 1.98 7.77 13.54
CA ILE A 89 1.66 8.88 12.65
C ILE A 89 0.21 9.37 12.83
N SER A 90 -0.07 10.63 12.48
CA SER A 90 -1.41 11.22 12.64
C SER A 90 -2.33 11.04 11.43
N ALA A 91 -1.75 10.82 10.25
CA ALA A 91 -2.53 10.59 9.03
C ALA A 91 -3.28 9.26 9.13
N PRO A 92 -4.59 9.22 8.79
CA PRO A 92 -5.33 7.97 8.79
C PRO A 92 -4.79 7.03 7.71
N VAL A 93 -4.53 5.78 8.09
CA VAL A 93 -4.04 4.73 7.20
C VAL A 93 -5.15 3.72 6.94
N VAL A 94 -5.40 3.42 5.66
CA VAL A 94 -6.31 2.36 5.22
C VAL A 94 -5.49 1.25 4.60
N GLU A 95 -5.51 0.08 5.22
CA GLU A 95 -4.90 -1.12 4.66
C GLU A 95 -5.77 -1.68 3.51
N VAL A 96 -5.14 -2.02 2.38
CA VAL A 96 -5.83 -2.61 1.22
C VAL A 96 -5.07 -3.81 0.66
N HIS A 97 -5.81 -4.75 0.08
CA HIS A 97 -5.28 -5.93 -0.59
C HIS A 97 -5.99 -6.11 -1.94
N ILE A 98 -5.23 -6.49 -2.98
CA ILE A 98 -5.79 -6.74 -4.32
C ILE A 98 -6.63 -8.03 -4.34
N SER A 99 -6.18 -9.06 -3.60
CA SER A 99 -6.85 -10.36 -3.53
C SER A 99 -7.50 -10.57 -2.16
N ASN A 100 -8.49 -11.47 -2.11
CA ASN A 100 -9.11 -11.86 -0.85
C ASN A 100 -8.14 -12.71 -0.01
N VAL A 101 -7.48 -12.07 0.95
CA VAL A 101 -6.50 -12.74 1.85
C VAL A 101 -7.14 -13.84 2.72
N ASN A 102 -8.44 -13.74 3.04
CA ASN A 102 -9.16 -14.74 3.84
C ASN A 102 -9.47 -16.03 3.06
N ALA A 103 -9.45 -15.98 1.73
CA ALA A 103 -9.62 -17.15 0.88
C ALA A 103 -8.29 -17.91 0.64
N ARG A 104 -7.19 -17.42 1.24
CA ARG A 104 -5.84 -17.93 1.03
C ARG A 104 -5.32 -18.70 2.26
N GLU A 105 -4.03 -19.00 2.26
CA GLU A 105 -3.36 -19.75 3.33
C GLU A 105 -3.58 -19.09 4.71
N GLU A 106 -3.66 -19.90 5.77
CA GLU A 106 -4.01 -19.46 7.14
C GLU A 106 -3.10 -18.33 7.66
N PHE A 107 -1.80 -18.36 7.32
CA PHE A 107 -0.87 -17.31 7.72
C PHE A 107 -1.18 -15.93 7.12
N ARG A 108 -2.08 -15.84 6.13
CA ARG A 108 -2.52 -14.59 5.52
C ARG A 108 -3.78 -14.00 6.16
N HIS A 109 -4.38 -14.69 7.12
CA HIS A 109 -5.62 -14.22 7.76
C HIS A 109 -5.35 -13.20 8.86
N GLN A 110 -4.11 -13.15 9.38
CA GLN A 110 -3.70 -12.18 10.38
C GLN A 110 -2.93 -11.02 9.74
N SER A 111 -3.35 -9.79 10.06
CA SER A 111 -2.57 -8.55 9.82
C SER A 111 -2.02 -8.06 11.16
N TYR A 112 -0.77 -7.58 11.15
CA TYR A 112 -0.16 -6.84 12.27
C TYR A 112 -0.28 -5.32 12.09
N ILE A 113 -0.89 -4.86 10.99
CA ILE A 113 -1.06 -3.45 10.64
C ILE A 113 -2.51 -2.99 10.91
N ALA A 114 -3.50 -3.84 10.64
CA ALA A 114 -4.93 -3.58 10.81
C ALA A 114 -5.40 -3.55 12.27
#